data_AF-A0A962XM94-F1
#
_entry.id   AF-A0A962XM94-F1
#
_cell.length_a   1.000
_cell.length_b   1.000
_cell.length_c   1.000
_cell.angle_alpha   90.00
_cell.angle_beta   90.00
_cell.angle_gamma   90.00
#
_symmetry.space_group_name_H-M   'P 1'
#
loop_
_entity.id
_entity.type
_entity.pdbx_description
1 polymer ?
#
loop_
_entity_poly.entity_id
_entity_poly.type
_entity_poly.pdbx_seq_one_letter_code
_entity_poly.pdbx_strand_id
1 'polypeptide(L)'
;MTSIPVHAQTAAQQGGVPQAVSSQIISIQKSCLPSRWQTPDCLKAMGESNLIMASNYAEALQNGDHKPAADELLQHCAASTAAREQEVPAYAMTSAMTECANTMGEIAQNTGIRPDPTHFQLFIAGVLCLSQNPQCAALEKGIAAFK
;
A
#
# COMPACT_ATOMS: atom_id res chain seq x y z
N MET A 1 3.89 26.47 39.97
CA MET A 1 4.76 25.75 39.01
C MET A 1 3.85 24.89 38.18
N THR A 2 3.71 25.25 36.91
CA THR A 2 2.62 24.85 36.01
C THR A 2 2.81 23.43 35.50
N SER A 3 1.81 22.58 35.74
CA SER A 3 1.71 21.21 35.26
C SER A 3 1.71 21.16 33.73
N ILE A 4 2.50 20.24 33.18
CA ILE A 4 2.49 19.90 31.75
C ILE A 4 1.12 19.28 31.42
N PRO A 5 0.38 19.78 30.41
CA PRO A 5 -0.90 19.20 30.05
C PRO A 5 -0.71 17.79 29.49
N VAL A 6 -1.42 16.83 30.11
CA VAL A 6 -1.55 15.39 29.78
C VAL A 6 -2.17 15.14 28.39
N HIS A 7 -2.37 16.17 27.57
CA HIS A 7 -2.99 16.05 26.24
C HIS A 7 -1.98 15.81 25.10
N ALA A 8 -0.67 15.80 25.38
CA ALA A 8 0.36 15.56 24.37
C ALA A 8 0.70 14.07 24.14
N GLN A 9 0.04 13.13 24.85
CA GLN A 9 0.40 11.71 24.82
C GLN A 9 -0.72 10.80 24.25
N THR A 10 -1.81 11.35 23.73
CA THR A 10 -2.98 10.57 23.29
C THR A 10 -3.10 10.38 21.77
N ALA A 11 -2.08 10.72 20.99
CA ALA A 11 -2.08 10.49 19.53
C ALA A 11 -1.22 9.29 19.08
N ALA A 12 -0.40 8.71 19.98
CA ALA A 12 0.56 7.67 19.63
C ALA A 12 0.09 6.23 19.92
N GLN A 13 -1.15 6.02 20.35
CA GLN A 13 -1.66 4.69 20.76
C GLN A 13 -3.11 4.42 20.35
N GLN A 14 -3.48 4.70 19.11
CA GLN A 14 -4.60 4.00 18.46
C GLN A 14 -4.03 3.03 17.42
N GLY A 15 -3.22 2.08 17.93
CA GLY A 15 -2.48 1.07 17.16
C GLY A 15 -3.37 -0.06 16.65
N GLY A 16 -4.40 0.28 15.89
CA GLY A 16 -5.18 -0.65 15.08
C GLY A 16 -4.94 -0.37 13.60
N VAL A 17 -4.85 -1.42 12.79
CA VAL A 17 -4.84 -1.26 11.33
C VAL A 17 -6.16 -0.60 10.90
N PRO A 18 -6.16 0.47 10.09
CA PRO A 18 -7.40 1.07 9.61
C PRO A 18 -8.26 -0.01 8.93
N GLN A 19 -9.58 -0.02 9.17
CA GLN A 19 -10.46 -1.11 8.70
C GLN A 19 -10.37 -1.36 7.19
N ALA A 20 -10.17 -0.28 6.40
CA ALA A 20 -9.91 -0.37 4.97
C ALA A 20 -8.64 -1.21 4.68
N VAL A 21 -7.56 -0.98 5.40
CA VAL A 21 -6.29 -1.72 5.30
C VAL A 21 -6.46 -3.17 5.79
N SER A 22 -7.22 -3.41 6.87
CA SER A 22 -7.51 -4.77 7.36
C SER A 22 -8.21 -5.63 6.31
N SER A 23 -9.17 -5.06 5.56
CA SER A 23 -9.85 -5.78 4.48
C SER A 23 -8.89 -6.20 3.36
N GLN A 24 -7.89 -5.35 3.06
CA GLN A 24 -6.89 -5.63 2.03
C GLN A 24 -5.88 -6.68 2.48
N ILE A 25 -5.49 -6.66 3.76
CA ILE A 25 -4.65 -7.71 4.35
C ILE A 25 -5.35 -9.07 4.20
N ILE A 26 -6.62 -9.17 4.57
CA ILE A 26 -7.40 -10.42 4.45
C ILE A 26 -7.51 -10.87 2.99
N SER A 27 -7.78 -9.93 2.06
CA SER A 27 -7.88 -10.21 0.63
C SER A 27 -6.55 -10.77 0.08
N ILE A 28 -5.43 -10.13 0.39
CA ILE A 28 -4.09 -10.55 -0.05
C ILE A 28 -3.72 -11.89 0.59
N GLN A 29 -3.97 -12.10 1.89
CA GLN A 29 -3.75 -13.39 2.54
C GLN A 29 -4.53 -14.51 1.84
N LYS A 30 -5.79 -14.29 1.50
CA LYS A 30 -6.65 -15.30 0.87
C LYS A 30 -6.28 -15.59 -0.58
N SER A 31 -5.87 -14.58 -1.34
CA SER A 31 -5.67 -14.69 -2.79
C SER A 31 -4.22 -14.96 -3.18
N CYS A 32 -3.25 -14.44 -2.41
CA CYS A 32 -1.84 -14.47 -2.76
C CYS A 32 -1.04 -15.54 -2.00
N LEU A 33 -1.47 -15.94 -0.80
CA LEU A 33 -0.71 -16.89 0.02
C LEU A 33 -1.27 -18.32 -0.09
N PRO A 34 -0.41 -19.34 0.05
CA PRO A 34 1.04 -19.29 -0.13
C PRO A 34 1.40 -19.30 -1.63
N SER A 35 2.39 -18.50 -2.03
CA SER A 35 3.07 -18.54 -3.33
C SER A 35 2.17 -18.42 -4.58
N ARG A 36 1.03 -17.73 -4.46
CA ARG A 36 0.06 -17.49 -5.55
C ARG A 36 0.14 -16.08 -6.14
N TRP A 37 1.26 -15.40 -5.94
CA TRP A 37 1.45 -13.98 -6.29
C TRP A 37 1.15 -13.63 -7.75
N GLN A 38 1.44 -14.55 -8.68
CA GLN A 38 1.26 -14.29 -10.11
C GLN A 38 -0.09 -14.80 -10.65
N THR A 39 -0.98 -15.30 -9.78
CA THR A 39 -2.32 -15.76 -10.20
C THR A 39 -3.25 -14.57 -10.43
N PRO A 40 -4.23 -14.69 -11.36
CA PRO A 40 -5.19 -13.62 -11.62
C PRO A 40 -5.90 -13.11 -10.34
N ASP A 41 -6.30 -14.02 -9.45
CA ASP A 41 -6.95 -13.66 -8.18
C ASP A 41 -6.05 -12.81 -7.28
N CYS A 42 -4.76 -13.12 -7.19
CA CYS A 42 -3.83 -12.31 -6.42
C CYS A 42 -3.57 -10.95 -7.11
N LEU A 43 -3.38 -10.93 -8.43
CA LEU A 43 -3.18 -9.67 -9.16
C LEU A 43 -4.37 -8.74 -8.99
N LYS A 44 -5.60 -9.28 -9.01
CA LYS A 44 -6.81 -8.53 -8.71
C LYS A 44 -6.80 -7.96 -7.28
N ALA A 45 -6.55 -8.80 -6.28
CA ALA A 45 -6.48 -8.38 -4.87
C ALA A 45 -5.41 -7.30 -4.65
N MET A 46 -4.25 -7.43 -5.28
CA MET A 46 -3.18 -6.44 -5.22
C MET A 46 -3.58 -5.12 -5.92
N GLY A 47 -4.30 -5.19 -7.05
CA GLY A 47 -4.83 -4.01 -7.73
C GLY A 47 -5.89 -3.27 -6.93
N GLU A 48 -6.78 -3.99 -6.25
CA GLU A 48 -7.77 -3.42 -5.31
C GLU A 48 -7.09 -2.75 -4.11
N SER A 49 -6.09 -3.43 -3.53
CA SER A 49 -5.30 -2.90 -2.43
C SER A 49 -4.58 -1.60 -2.83
N ASN A 50 -3.95 -1.58 -4.01
CA ASN A 50 -3.24 -0.42 -4.49
C ASN A 50 -4.16 0.77 -4.79
N LEU A 51 -5.37 0.54 -5.33
CA LEU A 51 -6.35 1.61 -5.51
C LEU A 51 -6.65 2.32 -4.19
N ILE A 52 -6.91 1.55 -3.13
CA ILE A 52 -7.28 2.10 -1.82
C ILE A 52 -6.10 2.86 -1.23
N MET A 53 -4.88 2.30 -1.29
CA MET A 53 -3.68 2.97 -0.81
C MET A 53 -3.43 4.29 -1.54
N ALA A 54 -3.45 4.28 -2.88
CA ALA A 54 -3.22 5.47 -3.69
C ALA A 54 -4.29 6.54 -3.46
N SER A 55 -5.56 6.14 -3.34
CA SER A 55 -6.68 7.05 -3.05
C SER A 55 -6.53 7.71 -1.67
N ASN A 56 -6.24 6.93 -0.63
CA ASN A 56 -6.06 7.44 0.73
C ASN A 56 -4.84 8.37 0.81
N TYR A 57 -3.76 8.03 0.11
CA TYR A 57 -2.57 8.87 0.10
C TYR A 57 -2.79 10.16 -0.70
N ALA A 58 -3.51 10.10 -1.84
CA ALA A 58 -3.93 11.28 -2.58
C ALA A 58 -4.80 12.21 -1.74
N GLU A 59 -5.75 11.67 -0.96
CA GLU A 59 -6.57 12.44 -0.03
C GLU A 59 -5.71 13.15 1.04
N ALA A 60 -4.74 12.44 1.62
CA ALA A 60 -3.80 13.03 2.58
C ALA A 60 -2.96 14.17 1.95
N LEU A 61 -2.51 14.02 0.71
CA LEU A 61 -1.80 15.05 -0.03
C LEU A 61 -2.69 16.26 -0.32
N GLN A 62 -3.95 16.04 -0.74
CA GLN A 62 -4.90 17.13 -0.97
C GLN A 62 -5.22 17.91 0.30
N ASN A 63 -5.41 17.21 1.43
CA ASN A 63 -5.63 17.83 2.73
C ASN A 63 -4.41 18.60 3.26
N GLY A 64 -3.22 18.29 2.74
CA GLY A 64 -1.98 19.01 3.01
C GLY A 64 -1.63 20.08 1.97
N ASP A 65 -2.58 20.52 1.14
CA ASP A 65 -2.37 21.52 0.07
C ASP A 65 -1.39 21.08 -1.04
N HIS A 66 -1.13 19.78 -1.19
CA HIS A 66 -0.27 19.19 -2.22
C HIS A 66 -1.06 18.57 -3.39
N LYS A 67 -2.10 19.27 -3.87
CA LYS A 67 -2.96 18.77 -4.97
C LYS A 67 -2.17 18.28 -6.21
N PRO A 68 -1.14 18.98 -6.72
CA PRO A 68 -0.38 18.49 -7.87
C PRO A 68 0.30 17.13 -7.62
N ALA A 69 0.83 16.91 -6.41
CA ALA A 69 1.42 15.62 -6.05
C ALA A 69 0.35 14.52 -5.92
N ALA A 70 -0.86 14.87 -5.48
CA ALA A 70 -1.97 13.93 -5.45
C ALA A 70 -2.38 13.49 -6.87
N ASP A 71 -2.43 14.43 -7.81
CA ASP A 71 -2.75 14.14 -9.22
C ASP A 71 -1.64 13.29 -9.87
N GLU A 72 -0.37 13.61 -9.62
CA GLU A 72 0.81 12.83 -10.03
C GLU A 72 0.75 11.39 -9.50
N LEU A 73 0.49 11.22 -8.20
CA LEU A 73 0.34 9.92 -7.56
C LEU A 73 -0.71 9.07 -8.28
N LEU A 74 -1.90 9.62 -8.50
CA LEU A 74 -3.02 8.89 -9.11
C LEU A 74 -2.69 8.49 -10.55
N GLN A 75 -2.00 9.36 -11.30
CA GLN A 75 -1.57 9.07 -12.66
C GLN A 75 -0.59 7.89 -12.70
N HIS A 76 0.45 7.92 -11.87
CA HIS A 76 1.49 6.87 -11.87
C HIS A 76 1.04 5.56 -11.23
N CYS A 77 0.02 5.59 -10.37
CA CYS A 77 -0.56 4.38 -9.78
C CYS A 77 -1.71 3.77 -10.59
N ALA A 78 -2.23 4.47 -11.60
CA ALA A 78 -3.40 4.02 -12.37
C ALA A 78 -3.20 2.63 -13.00
N ALA A 79 -2.05 2.41 -13.66
CA ALA A 79 -1.74 1.14 -14.33
C ALA A 79 -1.72 -0.06 -13.36
N SER A 80 -1.25 0.14 -12.14
CA SER A 80 -1.26 -0.90 -11.10
C SER A 80 -2.64 -1.23 -10.53
N THR A 81 -3.70 -0.58 -11.02
CA THR A 81 -5.09 -0.93 -10.68
C THR A 81 -5.80 -1.70 -11.80
N ALA A 82 -5.17 -1.85 -12.97
CA ALA A 82 -5.81 -2.42 -14.16
C ALA A 82 -6.27 -3.88 -13.98
N ALA A 83 -5.58 -4.68 -13.15
CA ALA A 83 -5.95 -6.08 -12.88
C ALA A 83 -7.33 -6.24 -12.19
N ARG A 84 -7.96 -5.14 -11.76
CA ARG A 84 -9.32 -5.12 -11.22
C ARG A 84 -10.37 -5.39 -12.29
N GLU A 85 -10.11 -4.93 -13.52
CA GLU A 85 -11.10 -4.85 -14.60
C GLU A 85 -10.76 -5.78 -15.76
N GLN A 86 -9.50 -6.16 -15.91
CA GLN A 86 -9.02 -7.00 -17.00
C GLN A 86 -7.90 -7.94 -16.54
N GLU A 87 -7.66 -9.00 -17.31
CA GLU A 87 -6.49 -9.84 -17.12
C GLU A 87 -5.22 -9.03 -17.46
N VAL A 88 -4.25 -9.06 -16.55
CA VAL A 88 -2.96 -8.38 -16.70
C VAL A 88 -1.86 -9.41 -16.46
N PRO A 89 -0.86 -9.51 -17.35
CA PRO A 89 0.29 -10.37 -17.09
C PRO A 89 1.04 -9.94 -15.82
N ALA A 90 1.50 -10.90 -15.02
CA ALA A 90 2.19 -10.61 -13.75
C ALA A 90 3.41 -9.67 -13.91
N TYR A 91 4.16 -9.78 -15.02
CA TYR A 91 5.29 -8.89 -15.29
C TYR A 91 4.86 -7.43 -15.47
N ALA A 92 3.72 -7.20 -16.15
CA ALA A 92 3.19 -5.86 -16.38
C ALA A 92 2.67 -5.26 -15.07
N MET A 93 1.98 -6.06 -14.26
CA MET A 93 1.52 -5.65 -12.93
C MET A 93 2.69 -5.31 -12.00
N THR A 94 3.77 -6.12 -12.04
CA THR A 94 4.99 -5.88 -11.26
C THR A 94 5.63 -4.54 -11.63
N SER A 95 5.75 -4.25 -12.93
CA SER A 95 6.29 -2.97 -13.42
C SER A 95 5.43 -1.80 -12.95
N ALA A 96 4.11 -1.87 -13.12
CA ALA A 96 3.20 -0.80 -12.75
C ALA A 96 3.20 -0.53 -11.23
N MET A 97 3.26 -1.58 -10.40
CA MET A 97 3.35 -1.38 -8.95
C MET A 97 4.70 -0.82 -8.53
N THR A 98 5.78 -1.20 -9.20
CA THR A 98 7.11 -0.65 -8.92
C THR A 98 7.14 0.85 -9.24
N GLU A 99 6.55 1.27 -10.36
CA GLU A 99 6.41 2.69 -10.71
C GLU A 99 5.60 3.46 -9.68
N CYS A 100 4.45 2.92 -9.26
CA CYS A 100 3.63 3.50 -8.20
C CYS A 100 4.42 3.61 -6.87
N ALA A 101 5.16 2.57 -6.47
CA ALA A 101 5.99 2.57 -5.26
C ALA A 101 7.07 3.66 -5.29
N ASN A 102 7.75 3.81 -6.43
CA ASN A 102 8.79 4.81 -6.61
C ASN A 102 8.20 6.22 -6.51
N THR A 103 7.07 6.46 -7.19
CA THR A 103 6.36 7.74 -7.16
C THR A 103 5.93 8.10 -5.73
N MET A 104 5.38 7.14 -4.98
CA MET A 104 5.06 7.36 -3.56
C MET A 104 6.29 7.74 -2.73
N GLY A 105 7.43 7.11 -3.00
CA GLY A 105 8.70 7.42 -2.33
C GLY A 105 9.19 8.84 -2.63
N GLU A 106 9.11 9.28 -3.89
CA GLU A 106 9.50 10.62 -4.32
C GLU A 106 8.59 11.69 -3.73
N ILE A 107 7.27 11.49 -3.79
CA ILE A 107 6.30 12.41 -3.19
C ILE A 107 6.51 12.52 -1.68
N ALA A 108 6.75 11.40 -1.00
CA ALA A 108 7.00 11.40 0.44
C ALA A 108 8.26 12.19 0.81
N GLN A 109 9.31 12.13 -0.02
CA GLN A 109 10.52 12.92 0.17
C GLN A 109 10.27 14.41 -0.07
N ASN A 110 9.49 14.75 -1.10
CA ASN A 110 9.26 16.14 -1.51
C ASN A 110 8.26 16.89 -0.64
N THR A 111 7.24 16.21 -0.12
CA THR A 111 6.14 16.82 0.64
C THR A 111 6.26 16.61 2.15
N GLY A 112 7.00 15.58 2.59
CA GLY A 112 7.02 15.15 3.99
C GLY A 112 5.76 14.40 4.43
N ILE A 113 4.73 14.30 3.59
CA ILE A 113 3.50 13.52 3.85
C ILE A 113 3.73 12.09 3.37
N ARG A 114 3.43 11.10 4.22
CA ARG A 114 3.66 9.68 3.92
C ARG A 114 2.35 8.91 3.76
N PRO A 115 2.32 7.83 2.95
CA PRO A 115 1.19 6.92 2.94
C PRO A 115 1.05 6.22 4.30
N ASP A 116 -0.11 5.58 4.53
CA ASP A 116 -0.31 4.73 5.70
C ASP A 116 0.81 3.67 5.77
N PRO A 117 1.58 3.59 6.86
CA PRO A 117 2.76 2.75 6.92
C PRO A 117 2.42 1.26 6.85
N THR A 118 1.26 0.85 7.37
CA THR A 118 0.85 -0.57 7.35
C THR A 118 0.48 -0.99 5.94
N HIS A 119 -0.34 -0.18 5.26
CA HIS A 119 -0.75 -0.45 3.88
C HIS A 119 0.46 -0.40 2.93
N PHE A 120 1.35 0.57 3.11
CA PHE A 120 2.55 0.68 2.30
C PHE A 120 3.50 -0.50 2.51
N GLN A 121 3.68 -0.99 3.74
CA GLN A 121 4.47 -2.20 4.00
C GLN A 121 3.88 -3.44 3.35
N LEU A 122 2.55 -3.63 3.43
CA LEU A 122 1.85 -4.70 2.74
C LEU A 122 2.06 -4.62 1.21
N PHE A 123 1.96 -3.41 0.65
CA PHE A 123 2.17 -3.17 -0.76
C PHE A 123 3.59 -3.52 -1.21
N ILE A 124 4.62 -3.00 -0.53
CA ILE A 124 6.02 -3.30 -0.85
C ILE A 124 6.32 -4.79 -0.72
N ALA A 125 5.81 -5.46 0.31
CA ALA A 125 5.96 -6.91 0.46
C ALA A 125 5.34 -7.66 -0.72
N GLY A 126 4.16 -7.24 -1.19
CA GLY A 126 3.52 -7.81 -2.36
C GLY A 126 4.29 -7.57 -3.66
N VAL A 127 4.85 -6.37 -3.87
CA VAL A 127 5.72 -6.07 -5.03
C VAL A 127 6.95 -6.97 -5.06
N LEU A 128 7.61 -7.16 -3.91
CA LEU A 128 8.77 -8.04 -3.80
C LEU A 128 8.41 -9.50 -4.12
N CYS A 129 7.26 -9.96 -3.62
CA CYS A 129 6.79 -11.31 -3.89
C CYS A 129 6.35 -11.53 -5.35
N LEU A 130 5.69 -10.55 -5.98
CA LEU A 130 5.39 -10.56 -7.42
C LEU A 130 6.66 -10.66 -8.26
N SER A 131 7.72 -9.96 -7.84
CA SER A 131 9.05 -9.97 -8.44
C SER A 131 9.85 -11.24 -8.18
N GLN A 132 9.25 -12.27 -7.55
CA GLN A 132 9.92 -13.52 -7.17
C GLN A 132 11.16 -13.31 -6.31
N ASN A 133 11.13 -12.29 -5.44
CA ASN A 133 12.24 -12.04 -4.53
C ASN A 133 12.51 -13.27 -3.64
N PRO A 134 13.77 -13.69 -3.44
CA PRO A 134 14.12 -14.86 -2.61
C PRO A 134 13.60 -14.79 -1.17
N GLN A 135 13.31 -13.58 -0.66
CA GLN A 135 12.77 -13.35 0.68
C GLN A 135 11.24 -13.50 0.74
N CYS A 136 10.55 -13.78 -0.37
CA CYS A 136 9.08 -13.83 -0.39
C CYS A 136 8.52 -14.82 0.63
N ALA A 137 9.13 -16.00 0.81
CA ALA A 137 8.68 -16.96 1.83
C ALA A 137 8.75 -16.42 3.27
N ALA A 138 9.67 -15.50 3.57
CA ALA A 138 9.74 -14.81 4.86
C ALA A 138 8.70 -13.68 4.94
N LEU A 139 8.50 -12.94 3.85
CA LEU A 139 7.49 -11.89 3.75
C LEU A 139 6.07 -12.44 3.90
N GLU A 140 5.76 -13.59 3.29
CA GLU A 140 4.47 -14.27 3.44
C GLU A 140 4.15 -14.61 4.89
N LYS A 141 5.15 -15.05 5.67
CA LYS A 141 4.98 -15.29 7.11
C LYS A 141 4.64 -14.00 7.86
N GLY A 142 5.29 -12.89 7.50
CA GLY A 142 4.98 -11.57 8.04
C GLY A 142 3.55 -11.13 7.71
N ILE A 143 3.16 -11.28 6.44
CA ILE A 143 1.81 -10.93 5.97
C ILE A 143 0.75 -11.79 6.66
N ALA A 144 0.98 -13.10 6.81
CA ALA A 144 0.07 -14.00 7.52
C ALA A 144 -0.08 -13.66 9.01
N ALA A 145 0.89 -12.93 9.59
CA ALA A 145 0.88 -12.51 10.99
C ALA A 145 0.26 -11.13 11.21
N PHE A 146 -0.12 -10.38 10.15
CA PHE A 146 -0.90 -9.15 10.32
C PHE A 146 -2.23 -9.47 11.01
N LYS A 147 -2.54 -8.70 12.07
CA LYS A 147 -3.76 -8.82 12.89
C LYS A 147 -4.55 -7.54 12.85
#